data_AF-A0AA40D1N9-F1
#
_entry.id   AF-A0AA40D1N9-F1
#
_cell.length_a   1.000
_cell.length_b   1.000
_cell.length_c   1.000
_cell.angle_alpha   90.00
_cell.angle_beta   90.00
_cell.angle_gamma   90.00
#
_symmetry.space_group_name_H-M   'P 1'
#
loop_
_entity.id
_entity.type
_entity.pdbx_description
1 polymer ?
#
loop_
_entity_poly.entity_id
_entity_poly.type
_entity_poly.pdbx_seq_one_letter_code
_entity_poly.pdbx_strand_id
1 'polypeptide(L)'
;MLLPTFSAKPVISRRDDFDPFELYPTIEIGSNTYTGQYNPRGFYKFADIRYGMPPTGERRFRKPEAVPDDVLLDHDGPRVCPQAVADWECQRAANIELHRLSEGSGLNFTPDYFIDDCRRDQERMFMYPETEDCLFLDVFVPATLFARDLSVCGDKLAPVAVTFGEEMYVRGFKAQTDGGYLTLMASRDIPSTGCGDEFIVSVAANFRLGMFGWLTDDDESLNAGLLDQRLALE
;
A
#
# COMPACT_ATOMS: atom_id res chain seq x y z
N MET A 1 -10.19 -9.53 -24.29
CA MET A 1 -10.55 -9.28 -22.88
C MET A 1 -10.57 -7.77 -22.73
N LEU A 2 -11.74 -7.16 -22.52
CA LEU A 2 -11.85 -5.73 -22.26
C LEU A 2 -11.35 -5.52 -20.84
N LEU A 3 -10.31 -4.71 -20.68
CA LEU A 3 -9.87 -4.26 -19.35
C LEU A 3 -11.05 -3.50 -18.73
N PRO A 4 -11.44 -3.79 -17.47
CA PRO A 4 -12.43 -2.97 -16.79
C PRO A 4 -11.90 -1.53 -16.76
N THR A 5 -12.68 -0.60 -17.28
CA THR A 5 -12.33 0.82 -17.25
C THR A 5 -12.47 1.30 -15.81
N PHE A 6 -11.34 1.46 -15.11
CA PHE A 6 -11.25 2.19 -13.86
C PHE A 6 -11.80 3.62 -14.05
N SER A 7 -12.98 3.92 -13.51
CA SER A 7 -13.56 5.26 -13.52
C SER A 7 -13.98 5.63 -12.11
N ALA A 8 -13.04 6.18 -11.35
CA ALA A 8 -13.34 6.83 -10.09
C ALA A 8 -14.05 8.16 -10.39
N LYS A 9 -15.32 8.28 -10.03
CA LYS A 9 -16.05 9.55 -10.10
C LYS A 9 -15.89 10.29 -8.76
N PRO A 10 -15.27 11.48 -8.74
CA PRO A 10 -15.26 12.28 -7.53
C PRO A 10 -16.67 12.80 -7.26
N VAL A 11 -17.24 12.45 -6.10
CA VAL A 11 -18.46 13.12 -5.62
C VAL A 11 -18.05 14.18 -4.62
N ILE A 12 -18.20 15.45 -5.02
CA ILE A 12 -18.02 16.60 -4.15
C ILE A 12 -19.40 17.05 -3.68
N SER A 13 -19.73 16.84 -2.40
CA SER A 13 -20.91 17.47 -1.81
C SER A 13 -20.64 18.97 -1.67
N ARG A 14 -21.05 19.78 -2.66
CA ARG A 14 -20.94 21.25 -2.57
C ARG A 14 -21.74 21.78 -1.37
N ARG A 15 -21.05 22.41 -0.42
CA ARG A 15 -21.52 23.65 0.21
C ARG A 15 -20.61 24.76 -0.34
N ASP A 16 -21.18 25.91 -0.66
CA ASP A 16 -20.59 26.96 -1.49
C ASP A 16 -19.39 27.73 -0.88
N ASP A 17 -18.64 27.16 0.06
CA ASP A 17 -17.39 27.73 0.59
C ASP A 17 -16.34 26.62 0.70
N PHE A 18 -15.21 26.78 0.01
CA PHE A 18 -14.13 25.78 -0.03
C PHE A 18 -13.35 25.78 1.30
N ASP A 19 -13.79 24.97 2.25
CA ASP A 19 -12.98 24.56 3.39
C ASP A 19 -12.42 23.15 3.15
N PRO A 20 -11.10 22.98 2.88
CA PRO A 20 -10.49 21.67 2.70
C PRO A 20 -10.59 20.78 3.95
N PHE A 21 -10.94 21.32 5.12
CA PHE A 21 -11.20 20.56 6.35
C PHE A 21 -12.64 20.02 6.46
N GLU A 22 -13.58 20.46 5.63
CA GLU A 22 -14.97 19.96 5.61
C GLU A 22 -15.29 19.04 4.41
N LEU A 23 -14.31 18.76 3.57
CA LEU A 23 -14.45 17.88 2.40
C LEU A 23 -14.11 16.43 2.77
N TYR A 24 -15.13 15.56 2.67
CA TYR A 24 -14.99 14.10 2.68
C TYR A 24 -15.22 13.57 1.27
N PRO A 25 -14.27 13.77 0.34
CA PRO A 25 -14.46 13.33 -1.03
C PRO A 25 -14.65 11.82 -1.07
N THR A 26 -15.57 11.35 -1.91
CA THR A 26 -15.72 9.92 -2.17
C THR A 26 -15.31 9.57 -3.59
N ILE A 27 -14.84 8.32 -3.75
CA ILE A 27 -14.64 7.67 -5.03
C ILE A 27 -15.47 6.39 -5.08
N GLU A 28 -16.01 6.07 -6.25
CA GLU A 28 -16.75 4.84 -6.51
C GLU A 28 -15.90 3.90 -7.37
N ILE A 29 -15.80 2.63 -6.97
CA ILE A 29 -15.10 1.56 -7.69
C ILE A 29 -16.01 0.34 -7.69
N GLY A 30 -16.58 0.00 -8.86
CA GLY A 30 -17.67 -0.96 -8.95
C GLY A 30 -18.84 -0.51 -8.05
N SER A 31 -19.31 -1.44 -7.20
CA SER A 31 -20.36 -1.20 -6.21
C SER A 31 -19.83 -0.67 -4.86
N ASN A 32 -18.52 -0.42 -4.74
CA ASN A 32 -17.86 0.01 -3.50
C ASN A 32 -17.63 1.53 -3.51
N THR A 33 -17.85 2.18 -2.37
CA THR A 33 -17.58 3.62 -2.17
C THR A 33 -16.52 3.81 -1.11
N TYR A 34 -15.50 4.61 -1.41
CA TYR A 34 -14.39 4.90 -0.51
C TYR A 34 -14.34 6.39 -0.19
N THR A 35 -14.25 6.71 1.09
CA THR A 35 -14.12 8.09 1.56
C THR A 35 -12.66 8.46 1.75
N GLY A 36 -12.23 9.55 1.13
CA GLY A 36 -10.91 10.12 1.28
C GLY A 36 -10.78 10.86 2.60
N GLN A 37 -9.71 10.57 3.33
CA GLN A 37 -9.35 11.26 4.57
C GLN A 37 -8.34 12.35 4.27
N TYR A 38 -8.67 13.59 4.62
CA TYR A 38 -7.74 14.70 4.45
C TYR A 38 -6.57 14.58 5.43
N ASN A 39 -5.35 14.70 4.89
CA ASN A 39 -4.14 14.84 5.68
C ASN A 39 -3.74 16.33 5.72
N PRO A 40 -3.43 16.90 6.92
CA PRO A 40 -3.02 18.30 7.05
C PRO A 40 -1.78 18.70 6.24
N ARG A 41 -1.02 17.73 5.73
CA ARG A 41 0.09 17.99 4.81
C ARG A 41 -0.36 18.32 3.38
N GLY A 42 -1.66 18.23 3.05
CA GLY A 42 -2.23 18.73 1.79
C GLY A 42 -2.63 17.65 0.78
N PHE A 43 -2.96 16.43 1.22
CA PHE A 43 -3.41 15.35 0.34
C PHE A 43 -4.58 14.58 0.97
N TYR A 44 -5.39 13.94 0.13
CA TYR A 44 -6.37 12.95 0.56
C TYR A 44 -5.76 11.55 0.50
N LYS A 45 -6.03 10.74 1.52
CA LYS A 45 -5.75 9.30 1.53
C LYS A 45 -7.07 8.53 1.38
N PHE A 46 -7.19 7.74 0.32
CA PHE A 46 -8.21 6.72 0.17
C PHE A 46 -7.60 5.40 0.62
N ALA A 47 -7.97 4.94 1.81
CA ALA A 47 -7.36 3.79 2.45
C ALA A 47 -8.12 2.50 2.12
N ASP A 48 -7.39 1.40 2.11
CA ASP A 48 -7.90 0.04 2.08
C ASP A 48 -8.92 -0.23 0.96
N ILE A 49 -8.58 0.24 -0.24
CA ILE A 49 -9.29 -0.11 -1.48
C ILE A 49 -8.95 -1.54 -1.85
N ARG A 50 -9.97 -2.39 -2.01
CA ARG A 50 -9.79 -3.79 -2.37
C ARG A 50 -9.52 -3.91 -3.86
N TYR A 51 -8.40 -4.52 -4.24
CA TYR A 51 -8.08 -4.78 -5.65
C TYR A 51 -8.21 -6.27 -6.03
N GLY A 52 -8.28 -7.17 -5.05
CA GLY A 52 -8.45 -8.61 -5.28
C GLY A 52 -9.44 -9.26 -4.32
N MET A 53 -10.04 -10.36 -4.77
CA MET A 53 -10.83 -11.24 -3.93
C MET A 53 -9.97 -11.80 -2.78
N PRO A 54 -10.53 -12.03 -1.57
CA PRO A 54 -9.79 -12.61 -0.46
C PRO A 54 -9.10 -13.92 -0.88
N PRO A 55 -7.76 -14.04 -0.78
CA PRO A 55 -7.03 -15.23 -1.17
C PRO A 55 -7.08 -16.30 -0.07
N THR A 56 -8.28 -16.59 0.42
CA THR A 56 -8.59 -17.53 1.51
C THR A 56 -9.27 -18.80 0.99
N GLY A 57 -9.27 -19.86 1.82
CA GLY A 57 -9.93 -21.12 1.47
C GLY A 57 -9.40 -21.70 0.16
N GLU A 58 -10.28 -21.97 -0.80
CA GLU A 58 -9.92 -22.51 -2.13
C GLU A 58 -9.11 -21.53 -3.00
N ARG A 59 -9.08 -20.24 -2.65
CA ARG A 59 -8.26 -19.21 -3.33
C ARG A 59 -6.86 -19.11 -2.72
N ARG A 60 -6.58 -19.81 -1.62
CA ARG A 60 -5.26 -19.85 -0.99
C ARG A 60 -4.27 -20.53 -1.93
N PHE A 61 -3.07 -19.95 -2.05
CA PHE A 61 -2.03 -20.42 -2.96
C PHE A 61 -2.48 -20.48 -4.43
N ARG A 62 -3.47 -19.68 -4.83
CA ARG A 62 -3.90 -19.55 -6.24
C ARG A 62 -3.55 -18.18 -6.81
N LYS A 63 -3.59 -18.06 -8.12
CA LYS A 63 -3.58 -16.76 -8.81
C LYS A 63 -4.69 -15.87 -8.24
N PRO A 64 -4.43 -14.57 -7.99
CA PRO A 64 -5.48 -13.68 -7.51
C PRO A 64 -6.53 -13.42 -8.60
N GLU A 65 -7.75 -13.15 -8.13
CA GLU A 65 -8.88 -12.77 -8.97
C GLU A 65 -9.29 -11.34 -8.65
N ALA A 66 -9.59 -10.55 -9.68
CA ALA A 66 -10.13 -9.20 -9.53
C ALA A 66 -11.46 -9.23 -8.78
N VAL A 67 -11.78 -8.14 -8.07
CA VAL A 67 -13.10 -7.96 -7.48
C VAL A 67 -14.11 -7.68 -8.60
N PRO A 68 -15.20 -8.46 -8.73
CA PRO A 68 -16.25 -8.13 -9.69
C PRO A 68 -16.95 -6.81 -9.35
N ASP A 69 -17.34 -6.02 -10.37
CA ASP A 69 -17.94 -4.69 -10.18
C ASP A 69 -19.25 -4.71 -9.37
N ASP A 70 -20.01 -5.80 -9.41
CA ASP A 70 -21.28 -5.99 -8.73
C ASP A 70 -21.15 -6.55 -7.30
N VAL A 71 -19.91 -6.77 -6.84
CA VAL A 71 -19.62 -7.36 -5.54
C VAL A 71 -19.22 -6.28 -4.53
N LEU A 72 -20.02 -6.16 -3.47
CA LEU A 72 -19.74 -5.33 -2.29
C LEU A 72 -19.01 -6.17 -1.24
N LEU A 73 -17.75 -5.82 -0.94
CA LEU A 73 -16.94 -6.50 0.07
C LEU A 73 -16.39 -5.49 1.05
N ASP A 74 -17.19 -5.24 2.08
CA ASP A 74 -16.80 -4.38 3.19
C ASP A 74 -15.74 -5.06 4.08
N HIS A 75 -14.92 -4.24 4.73
CA HIS A 75 -13.97 -4.70 5.73
C HIS A 75 -13.75 -3.61 6.78
N ASP A 76 -13.46 -4.03 8.01
CA ASP A 76 -13.17 -3.10 9.08
C ASP A 76 -11.66 -3.01 9.31
N GLY A 77 -11.16 -1.77 9.30
CA GLY A 77 -9.80 -1.39 9.66
C GLY A 77 -8.68 -1.74 8.67
N PRO A 78 -7.47 -1.20 8.91
CA PRO A 78 -6.30 -1.51 8.10
C PRO A 78 -5.89 -2.98 8.25
N ARG A 79 -5.42 -3.59 7.15
CA ARG A 79 -4.98 -4.99 7.12
C ARG A 79 -3.62 -5.12 6.49
N VAL A 80 -2.85 -6.10 6.95
CA VAL A 80 -1.59 -6.50 6.34
C VAL A 80 -1.61 -8.00 6.05
N CYS A 81 -0.87 -8.42 5.04
CA CYS A 81 -0.77 -9.84 4.71
C CYS A 81 -0.02 -10.60 5.80
N PRO A 82 -0.31 -11.90 5.99
CA PRO A 82 0.40 -12.73 6.97
C PRO A 82 1.89 -12.72 6.63
N GLN A 83 2.70 -12.42 7.62
CA GLN A 83 4.13 -12.25 7.45
C GLN A 83 4.88 -12.83 8.65
N ALA A 84 6.16 -13.13 8.43
CA ALA A 84 6.98 -13.70 9.47
C ALA A 84 8.41 -13.19 9.35
N VAL A 85 9.04 -13.02 10.50
CA VAL A 85 10.47 -12.77 10.58
C VAL A 85 11.16 -14.08 10.31
N ALA A 86 11.93 -14.12 9.23
CA ALA A 86 12.74 -15.28 8.99
C ALA A 86 14.01 -15.22 9.87
N ASP A 87 14.44 -16.36 10.41
CA ASP A 87 15.61 -16.42 11.30
C ASP A 87 16.88 -15.79 10.67
N TRP A 88 17.00 -15.87 9.34
CA TRP A 88 18.11 -15.28 8.60
C TRP A 88 18.14 -13.74 8.65
N GLU A 89 17.01 -13.07 8.91
CA GLU A 89 16.97 -11.62 9.11
C GLU A 89 17.60 -11.23 10.44
N CYS A 90 17.28 -11.96 11.51
CA CYS A 90 17.92 -11.78 12.82
C CYS A 90 19.42 -12.12 12.76
N GLN A 91 19.81 -13.17 12.03
CA GLN A 91 21.22 -13.50 11.80
C GLN A 91 21.94 -12.39 11.02
N ARG A 92 21.31 -11.82 9.98
CA ARG A 92 21.88 -10.70 9.22
C ARG A 92 22.14 -9.49 10.11
N ALA A 93 21.16 -9.11 10.94
CA ALA A 93 21.32 -8.00 11.86
C ALA A 93 22.45 -8.26 12.87
N ALA A 94 22.54 -9.48 13.43
CA ALA A 94 23.63 -9.86 14.32
C ALA A 94 25.01 -9.79 13.64
N ASN A 95 25.09 -10.22 12.38
CA ASN A 95 26.34 -10.18 11.60
C ASN A 95 26.79 -8.74 11.27
N ILE A 96 25.85 -7.81 11.04
CA ILE A 96 26.19 -6.39 10.84
C ILE A 96 26.80 -5.82 12.11
N GLU A 97 26.24 -6.12 13.28
CA GLU A 97 26.80 -5.67 14.55
C GLU A 97 28.16 -6.32 14.84
N LEU A 98 28.33 -7.63 14.56
CA LEU A 98 29.64 -8.28 14.61
C LEU A 98 30.70 -7.57 13.75
N HIS A 99 30.34 -7.16 12.53
CA HIS A 99 31.25 -6.43 11.67
C HIS A 99 31.65 -5.07 12.27
N ARG A 100 30.69 -4.30 12.79
CA ARG A 100 30.94 -3.02 13.49
C ARG A 100 31.83 -3.19 14.73
N LEU A 101 31.70 -4.29 15.45
CA LEU A 101 32.50 -4.57 16.65
C LEU A 101 33.95 -4.96 16.32
N SER A 102 34.16 -5.59 15.16
CA SER A 102 35.51 -5.87 14.65
C SER A 102 36.32 -4.59 14.36
N GLU A 103 35.65 -3.43 14.28
CA GLU A 103 36.25 -2.10 14.11
C GLU A 103 36.53 -1.37 15.44
N GLY A 104 36.44 -2.04 16.59
CA GLY A 104 37.03 -1.57 17.85
C GLY A 104 36.08 -0.93 18.88
N SER A 105 34.78 -1.26 18.85
CA SER A 105 33.78 -0.64 19.74
C SER A 105 33.75 -1.18 21.18
N GLY A 106 34.52 -2.21 21.53
CA GLY A 106 34.75 -2.62 22.92
C GLY A 106 33.53 -3.16 23.70
N LEU A 107 32.41 -3.41 23.02
CA LEU A 107 31.20 -3.99 23.64
C LEU A 107 31.28 -5.53 23.63
N ASN A 108 30.85 -6.16 24.73
CA ASN A 108 30.64 -7.61 24.79
C ASN A 108 29.37 -7.98 24.04
N PHE A 109 29.51 -8.49 22.82
CA PHE A 109 28.40 -8.93 21.99
C PHE A 109 28.33 -10.45 21.93
N THR A 110 27.16 -11.00 22.20
CA THR A 110 26.84 -12.42 22.04
C THR A 110 25.79 -12.57 20.92
N PRO A 111 26.18 -13.09 19.73
CA PRO A 111 25.26 -13.21 18.60
C PRO A 111 23.98 -13.97 18.93
N ASP A 112 24.08 -15.06 19.69
CA ASP A 112 22.94 -15.89 20.07
C ASP A 112 21.92 -15.11 20.91
N TYR A 113 22.39 -14.28 21.85
CA TYR A 113 21.50 -13.43 22.64
C TYR A 113 20.78 -12.42 21.75
N PHE A 114 21.48 -11.79 20.82
CA PHE A 114 20.89 -10.83 19.90
C PHE A 114 19.85 -11.48 18.97
N ILE A 115 20.15 -12.67 18.45
CA ILE A 115 19.22 -13.42 17.60
C ILE A 115 17.97 -13.79 18.41
N ASP A 116 18.12 -14.30 19.63
CA ASP A 116 17.00 -14.66 20.50
C ASP A 116 16.18 -13.44 20.95
N ASP A 117 16.82 -12.29 21.13
CA ASP A 117 16.15 -11.03 21.46
C ASP A 117 15.36 -10.49 20.26
N CYS A 118 15.97 -10.51 19.06
CA CYS A 118 15.31 -10.20 17.80
C CYS A 118 14.06 -11.06 17.58
N ARG A 119 14.13 -12.37 17.84
CA ARG A 119 12.95 -13.27 17.73
C ARG A 119 11.83 -12.85 18.68
N ARG A 120 12.15 -12.47 19.92
CA ARG A 120 11.18 -12.08 20.96
C ARG A 120 10.55 -10.72 20.71
N ASP A 121 11.31 -9.75 20.21
CA ASP A 121 10.80 -8.39 19.97
C ASP A 121 9.78 -8.35 18.81
N GLN A 122 9.87 -9.31 17.91
CA GLN A 122 9.02 -9.36 16.71
C GLN A 122 7.60 -9.85 17.01
N GLU A 123 7.37 -10.61 18.08
CA GLU A 123 6.03 -10.95 18.57
C GLU A 123 5.23 -9.71 19.03
N ARG A 124 5.89 -8.55 19.18
CA ARG A 124 5.30 -7.31 19.69
C ARG A 124 5.09 -6.23 18.62
N MET A 125 5.47 -6.48 17.36
CA MET A 125 5.70 -5.40 16.39
C MET A 125 4.52 -5.06 15.47
N PHE A 126 3.39 -5.77 15.53
CA PHE A 126 2.33 -5.55 14.54
C PHE A 126 1.32 -4.49 15.01
N MET A 127 1.50 -3.27 14.48
CA MET A 127 0.58 -2.15 14.60
C MET A 127 -0.78 -2.43 13.92
N TYR A 128 -0.84 -3.41 13.02
CA TYR A 128 -2.00 -3.74 12.20
C TYR A 128 -2.34 -5.23 12.27
N PRO A 129 -3.62 -5.61 12.18
CA PRO A 129 -4.03 -7.01 12.16
C PRO A 129 -3.54 -7.72 10.89
N GLU A 130 -2.88 -8.86 11.10
CA GLU A 130 -2.49 -9.79 10.04
C GLU A 130 -3.66 -10.71 9.67
N THR A 131 -3.97 -10.78 8.38
CA THR A 131 -5.06 -11.63 7.88
C THR A 131 -4.77 -12.02 6.43
N GLU A 132 -5.18 -13.22 6.02
CA GLU A 132 -5.09 -13.64 4.62
C GLU A 132 -5.94 -12.77 3.68
N ASP A 133 -7.02 -12.16 4.19
CA ASP A 133 -7.78 -11.17 3.44
C ASP A 133 -7.04 -9.82 3.45
N CYS A 134 -6.07 -9.66 2.54
CA CYS A 134 -5.11 -8.55 2.59
C CYS A 134 -4.83 -7.83 1.25
N LEU A 135 -5.49 -8.20 0.15
CA LEU A 135 -5.27 -7.61 -1.18
C LEU A 135 -5.92 -6.22 -1.31
N PHE A 136 -5.30 -5.27 -0.61
CA PHE A 136 -5.72 -3.88 -0.54
C PHE A 136 -4.62 -2.91 -0.93
N LEU A 137 -5.01 -1.75 -1.44
CA LEU A 137 -4.13 -0.63 -1.74
C LEU A 137 -4.63 0.67 -1.10
N ASP A 138 -3.72 1.62 -0.93
CA ASP A 138 -4.00 2.98 -0.51
C ASP A 138 -3.65 3.94 -1.65
N VAL A 139 -4.50 4.94 -1.90
CA VAL A 139 -4.28 5.97 -2.92
C VAL A 139 -4.12 7.33 -2.24
N PHE A 140 -3.06 8.05 -2.61
CA PHE A 140 -2.72 9.37 -2.10
C PHE A 140 -2.84 10.39 -3.22
N VAL A 141 -3.73 11.36 -3.05
CA VAL A 141 -4.04 12.37 -4.08
C VAL A 141 -3.82 13.76 -3.50
N PRO A 142 -3.02 14.65 -4.12
CA PRO A 142 -2.93 16.04 -3.67
C PRO A 142 -4.32 16.67 -3.63
N ALA A 143 -4.62 17.40 -2.56
CA ALA A 143 -5.96 17.97 -2.36
C ALA A 143 -6.29 19.03 -3.44
N THR A 144 -5.29 19.79 -3.87
CA THR A 144 -5.39 20.76 -4.98
C THR A 144 -5.69 20.09 -6.32
N LEU A 145 -5.06 18.94 -6.60
CA LEU A 145 -5.32 18.16 -7.81
C LEU A 145 -6.75 17.59 -7.81
N PHE A 146 -7.23 17.15 -6.65
CA PHE A 146 -8.58 16.61 -6.49
C PHE A 146 -9.65 17.69 -6.65
N ALA A 147 -9.36 18.92 -6.19
CA ALA A 147 -10.26 20.07 -6.27
C ALA A 147 -10.12 20.91 -7.56
N ARG A 148 -9.37 20.43 -8.56
CA ARG A 148 -9.02 21.21 -9.74
C ARG A 148 -10.23 21.64 -10.57
N ASP A 149 -10.12 22.81 -11.19
CA ASP A 149 -11.11 23.26 -12.17
C ASP A 149 -10.85 22.59 -13.52
N LEU A 150 -11.71 21.65 -13.90
CA LEU A 150 -11.62 20.94 -15.18
C LEU A 150 -11.80 21.87 -16.38
N SER A 151 -12.46 23.03 -16.24
CA SER A 151 -12.57 24.00 -17.32
C SER A 151 -11.25 24.71 -17.63
N VAL A 152 -10.36 24.80 -16.63
CA VAL A 152 -9.02 25.36 -16.76
C VAL A 152 -8.00 24.28 -17.15
N CYS A 153 -8.07 23.13 -16.49
CA CYS A 153 -7.08 22.06 -16.66
C CYS A 153 -7.35 21.13 -17.85
N GLY A 154 -8.58 21.10 -18.38
CA GLY A 154 -8.98 20.14 -19.40
C GLY A 154 -8.67 18.70 -18.99
N ASP A 155 -8.16 17.91 -19.92
CA ASP A 155 -7.86 16.48 -19.76
C ASP A 155 -6.45 16.20 -19.20
N LYS A 156 -5.78 17.19 -18.60
CA LYS A 156 -4.46 16.98 -17.99
C LYS A 156 -4.55 16.02 -16.81
N LEU A 157 -4.05 14.80 -17.01
CA LEU A 157 -3.97 13.75 -16.00
C LEU A 157 -2.65 13.83 -15.24
N ALA A 158 -2.67 13.40 -13.97
CA ALA A 158 -1.46 13.25 -13.18
C ALA A 158 -0.80 11.89 -13.43
N PRO A 159 0.54 11.82 -13.53
CA PRO A 159 1.26 10.56 -13.45
C PRO A 159 0.96 9.83 -12.13
N VAL A 160 1.03 8.49 -12.19
CA VAL A 160 0.79 7.60 -11.05
C VAL A 160 2.09 6.88 -10.70
N ALA A 161 2.49 6.94 -9.44
CA ALA A 161 3.60 6.15 -8.89
C ALA A 161 3.03 5.04 -8.02
N VAL A 162 3.21 3.77 -8.43
CA VAL A 162 2.78 2.61 -7.67
C VAL A 162 3.97 2.03 -6.91
N THR A 163 3.77 1.78 -5.61
CA THR A 163 4.80 1.29 -4.70
C THR A 163 4.32 0.01 -4.01
N PHE A 164 5.26 -0.91 -3.84
CA PHE A 164 5.05 -2.17 -3.11
C PHE A 164 5.99 -2.17 -1.92
N GLY A 165 5.42 -2.10 -0.72
CA GLY A 165 6.18 -2.19 0.53
C GLY A 165 6.61 -3.64 0.74
N GLU A 166 7.88 -3.93 0.50
CA GLU A 166 8.45 -5.26 0.66
C GLU A 166 9.75 -5.22 1.47
N GLU A 167 9.90 -6.20 2.36
CA GLU A 167 11.16 -6.63 2.92
C GLU A 167 11.38 -8.10 2.57
N MET A 168 12.18 -8.35 1.51
CA MET A 168 12.75 -9.66 1.20
C MET A 168 11.70 -10.78 1.08
N TYR A 169 10.56 -10.46 0.46
CA TYR A 169 9.45 -11.37 0.17
C TYR A 169 8.70 -11.96 1.38
N VAL A 170 9.16 -11.73 2.61
CA VAL A 170 8.62 -12.36 3.84
C VAL A 170 7.93 -11.38 4.77
N ARG A 171 8.18 -10.09 4.60
CA ARG A 171 7.55 -9.00 5.35
C ARG A 171 7.28 -7.79 4.47
N GLY A 172 6.45 -6.89 4.99
CA GLY A 172 6.15 -5.61 4.39
C GLY A 172 4.66 -5.30 4.36
N PHE A 173 4.35 -4.03 4.12
CA PHE A 173 2.97 -3.55 3.95
C PHE A 173 2.93 -2.16 3.32
N LYS A 174 1.80 -1.82 2.72
CA LYS A 174 1.58 -0.56 2.00
C LYS A 174 1.80 0.73 2.80
N ALA A 175 1.68 0.69 4.12
CA ALA A 175 1.91 1.85 4.98
C ALA A 175 3.37 1.99 5.44
N GLN A 176 4.29 1.10 5.03
CA GLN A 176 5.73 1.27 5.27
C GLN A 176 6.30 2.46 4.48
N THR A 177 5.80 2.67 3.27
CA THR A 177 6.10 3.84 2.47
C THR A 177 5.06 4.92 2.78
N ASP A 178 5.48 6.07 3.31
CA ASP A 178 4.60 7.25 3.41
C ASP A 178 4.32 7.76 1.99
N GLY A 179 3.33 7.15 1.32
CA GLY A 179 2.94 7.51 -0.04
C GLY A 179 2.54 8.98 -0.17
N GLY A 180 2.04 9.58 0.92
CA GLY A 180 1.77 11.00 1.02
C GLY A 180 3.03 11.86 0.93
N TYR A 181 4.15 11.42 1.51
CA TYR A 181 5.43 12.09 1.35
C TYR A 181 5.89 12.11 -0.11
N LEU A 182 5.73 11.00 -0.84
CA LEU A 182 6.07 10.92 -2.27
C LEU A 182 5.24 11.91 -3.10
N THR A 183 3.93 11.94 -2.86
CA THR A 183 3.01 12.92 -3.46
C THR A 183 3.46 14.37 -3.19
N LEU A 184 3.88 14.69 -1.96
CA LEU A 184 4.28 16.04 -1.59
C LEU A 184 5.63 16.45 -2.17
N MET A 185 6.62 15.57 -2.13
CA MET A 185 7.96 15.86 -2.64
C MET A 185 7.96 16.08 -4.14
N ALA A 186 7.11 15.36 -4.87
CA ALA A 186 6.95 15.56 -6.31
C ALA A 186 6.26 16.88 -6.67
N SER A 187 5.55 17.50 -5.71
CA SER A 187 4.68 18.66 -5.96
C SER A 187 5.23 19.98 -5.41
N ARG A 188 6.43 19.98 -4.79
CA ARG A 188 6.84 21.01 -3.82
C ARG A 188 7.41 22.32 -4.39
N ASP A 189 7.64 22.42 -5.70
CA ASP A 189 8.35 23.55 -6.30
C ASP A 189 7.63 24.22 -7.50
N ILE A 190 6.32 24.01 -7.66
CA ILE A 190 5.55 24.52 -8.81
C ILE A 190 4.48 25.51 -8.35
N PRO A 191 4.41 26.74 -8.89
CA PRO A 191 3.22 27.58 -8.77
C PRO A 191 2.04 26.82 -9.35
N SER A 192 1.21 26.24 -8.48
CA SER A 192 0.30 25.20 -8.94
C SER A 192 -0.99 25.79 -9.50
N THR A 193 -1.31 25.44 -10.74
CA THR A 193 -2.65 25.60 -11.32
C THR A 193 -3.62 24.53 -10.81
N GLY A 194 -3.10 23.48 -10.15
CA GLY A 194 -3.89 22.33 -9.72
C GLY A 194 -4.07 21.29 -10.84
N CYS A 195 -3.45 21.51 -12.00
CA CYS A 195 -3.57 20.62 -13.15
C CYS A 195 -2.65 19.40 -13.04
N GLY A 196 -3.05 18.29 -13.65
CA GLY A 196 -2.42 16.98 -13.43
C GLY A 196 -0.93 16.90 -13.70
N ASP A 197 -0.42 17.64 -14.68
CA ASP A 197 1.00 17.65 -15.09
C ASP A 197 1.97 18.20 -14.03
N GLU A 198 1.45 18.78 -12.94
CA GLU A 198 2.23 19.35 -11.84
C GLU A 198 2.34 18.42 -10.61
N PHE A 199 1.65 17.27 -10.63
CA PHE A 199 1.48 16.43 -9.44
C PHE A 199 1.77 14.94 -9.71
N ILE A 200 2.00 14.18 -8.65
CA ILE A 200 2.01 12.70 -8.69
C ILE A 200 0.93 12.16 -7.76
N VAL A 201 0.10 11.26 -8.28
CA VAL A 201 -0.75 10.39 -7.46
C VAL A 201 0.09 9.20 -7.03
N SER A 202 0.15 8.93 -5.73
CA SER A 202 0.88 7.78 -5.20
C SER A 202 -0.08 6.66 -4.84
N VAL A 203 0.29 5.42 -5.14
CA VAL A 203 -0.45 4.21 -4.78
C VAL A 203 0.49 3.28 -4.03
N ALA A 204 0.04 2.74 -2.91
CA ALA A 204 0.80 1.74 -2.16
C ALA A 204 -0.06 0.50 -1.97
N ALA A 205 0.44 -0.68 -2.34
CA ALA A 205 -0.33 -1.92 -2.33
C ALA A 205 0.31 -2.99 -1.44
N ASN A 206 -0.53 -3.70 -0.69
CA ASN A 206 -0.17 -4.98 -0.07
C ASN A 206 -0.19 -6.07 -1.14
N PHE A 207 0.55 -7.15 -0.92
CA PHE A 207 0.50 -8.38 -1.72
C PHE A 207 0.90 -9.56 -0.84
N ARG A 208 0.59 -10.81 -1.22
CA ARG A 208 0.92 -11.97 -0.39
C ARG A 208 2.42 -12.15 -0.23
N LEU A 209 2.84 -12.48 0.99
CA LEU A 209 4.24 -12.66 1.40
C LEU A 209 4.47 -14.09 1.91
N GLY A 210 5.74 -14.44 2.11
CA GLY A 210 6.15 -15.72 2.68
C GLY A 210 5.51 -16.92 1.97
N MET A 211 5.06 -17.91 2.74
CA MET A 211 4.45 -19.10 2.14
C MET A 211 3.20 -18.77 1.32
N PHE A 212 2.45 -17.72 1.66
CA PHE A 212 1.20 -17.38 0.94
C PHE A 212 1.45 -16.78 -0.44
N GLY A 213 2.61 -16.13 -0.64
CA GLY A 213 2.99 -15.52 -1.92
C GLY A 213 3.90 -16.39 -2.78
N TRP A 214 4.63 -17.35 -2.19
CA TRP A 214 5.74 -18.03 -2.85
C TRP A 214 5.68 -19.56 -2.79
N LEU A 215 4.76 -20.14 -2.02
CA LEU A 215 4.53 -21.59 -2.08
C LEU A 215 3.81 -21.95 -3.38
N THR A 216 4.22 -23.06 -3.97
CA THR A 216 3.67 -23.59 -5.22
C THR A 216 3.59 -25.11 -5.10
N ASP A 217 2.47 -25.67 -5.55
CA ASP A 217 2.30 -27.10 -5.83
C ASP A 217 2.01 -27.37 -7.31
N ASP A 218 1.68 -26.32 -8.08
CA ASP A 218 1.48 -26.34 -9.53
C ASP A 218 2.02 -25.08 -10.23
N ASP A 219 2.29 -25.18 -11.54
CA ASP A 219 2.86 -24.08 -12.33
C ASP A 219 1.89 -22.89 -12.51
N GLU A 220 0.59 -23.10 -12.32
CA GLU A 220 -0.45 -22.07 -12.50
C GLU A 220 -0.55 -21.10 -11.30
N SER A 221 -0.02 -21.50 -10.15
CA SER A 221 0.01 -20.72 -8.91
C SER A 221 1.38 -20.11 -8.58
N LEU A 222 2.39 -20.32 -9.43
CA LEU A 222 3.74 -19.82 -9.22
C LEU A 222 3.77 -18.30 -9.02
N ASN A 223 4.52 -17.87 -8.01
CA ASN A 223 4.72 -16.45 -7.70
C ASN A 223 3.40 -15.70 -7.46
N ALA A 224 2.48 -16.31 -6.71
CA ALA A 224 1.23 -15.70 -6.29
C ALA A 224 1.39 -14.25 -5.81
N GLY A 225 2.46 -13.93 -5.05
CA GLY A 225 2.80 -12.58 -4.63
C GLY A 225 3.11 -11.61 -5.79
N LEU A 226 3.83 -12.05 -6.85
CA LEU A 226 4.03 -11.22 -8.06
C LEU A 226 2.75 -11.09 -8.88
N LEU A 227 1.91 -12.12 -8.89
CA LEU A 227 0.62 -12.07 -9.57
C LEU A 227 -0.33 -11.10 -8.86
N ASP A 228 -0.25 -10.96 -7.54
CA ASP A 228 -0.95 -9.94 -6.76
C ASP A 228 -0.49 -8.54 -7.16
N GLN A 229 0.83 -8.31 -7.23
CA GLN A 229 1.38 -7.03 -7.68
C GLN A 229 0.93 -6.69 -9.10
N ARG A 230 0.90 -7.69 -9.99
CA ARG A 230 0.38 -7.51 -11.34
C ARG A 230 -1.09 -7.12 -11.34
N LEU A 231 -1.93 -7.81 -10.55
CA LEU A 231 -3.35 -7.49 -10.45
C LEU A 231 -3.56 -6.06 -9.93
N ALA A 232 -2.75 -5.61 -8.98
CA ALA A 232 -2.82 -4.23 -8.47
C ALA A 232 -2.45 -3.15 -9.51
N LEU A 233 -1.77 -3.53 -10.60
CA LEU A 233 -1.38 -2.63 -11.71
C LEU A 233 -2.39 -2.63 -12.87
N GLU A 234 -3.30 -3.60 -12.91
CA GLU A 234 -4.36 -3.75 -13.94
C GLU A 234 -5.58 -2.87 -13.61
#